data_AF-A0AA37BQK6-F1
#
_entry.id   AF-A0AA37BQK6-F1
#
_cell.length_a   1.000
_cell.length_b   1.000
_cell.length_c   1.000
_cell.angle_alpha   90.00
_cell.angle_beta   90.00
_cell.angle_gamma   90.00
#
_symmetry.space_group_name_H-M   'P 1'
#
loop_
_entity.id
_entity.type
_entity.pdbx_description
1 polymer ?
#
loop_
_entity_poly.entity_id
_entity_poly.type
_entity_poly.pdbx_seq_one_letter_code
_entity_poly.pdbx_strand_id
1 'polypeptide(L)'
;MPRYTRSGAVYGLLGSLVFALISAVSVYLLFSALKPEIMKVIASSIPPGSGLTAQQLYPAALAVAVALVAIISLIAGTIFGAIYGYAYGGIPGSTPFRKAIVFSLILWFIVYALVDLADIREYGITYYLTNIGTGIIASLAWGAIVGTLMKRKVENEREPIEDYGGL
;
A
#
# COMPACT_ATOMS: atom_id res chain seq x y z
N MET A 1 -1.97 -26.55 -6.52
CA MET A 1 -1.98 -25.06 -6.52
C MET A 1 -1.92 -24.56 -5.07
N PRO A 2 -1.23 -23.44 -4.78
CA PRO A 2 -1.23 -22.86 -3.45
C PRO A 2 -2.66 -22.43 -3.08
N ARG A 3 -3.23 -23.11 -2.08
CA ARG A 3 -4.66 -23.12 -1.69
C ARG A 3 -5.30 -21.73 -1.55
N TYR A 4 -4.50 -20.73 -1.19
CA TYR A 4 -5.01 -19.41 -0.84
C TYR A 4 -4.66 -18.28 -1.82
N THR A 5 -3.99 -18.55 -2.94
CA THR A 5 -3.52 -17.49 -3.87
C THR A 5 -4.65 -16.56 -4.36
N ARG A 6 -5.74 -17.14 -4.87
CA ARG A 6 -6.92 -16.38 -5.31
C ARG A 6 -7.59 -15.63 -4.16
N SER A 7 -7.72 -16.31 -3.01
CA SER A 7 -8.08 -15.76 -1.70
C SER A 7 -7.35 -14.45 -1.39
N GLY A 8 -6.03 -14.58 -1.36
CA GLY A 8 -5.09 -13.53 -1.05
C GLY A 8 -5.18 -12.38 -2.04
N ALA A 9 -5.29 -12.64 -3.36
CA ALA A 9 -5.43 -11.58 -4.35
C ALA A 9 -6.67 -10.70 -4.10
N VAL A 10 -7.82 -11.33 -3.84
CA VAL A 10 -9.08 -10.62 -3.54
C VAL A 10 -8.99 -9.85 -2.23
N TYR A 11 -8.49 -10.47 -1.17
CA TYR A 11 -8.37 -9.80 0.13
C TYR A 11 -7.32 -8.68 0.10
N GLY A 12 -6.25 -8.86 -0.68
CA GLY A 12 -5.25 -7.86 -0.96
C GLY A 12 -5.85 -6.64 -1.65
N LEU A 13 -6.67 -6.84 -2.68
CA LEU A 13 -7.42 -5.74 -3.33
C LEU A 13 -8.31 -4.99 -2.33
N LEU A 14 -9.08 -5.71 -1.50
CA LEU A 14 -9.96 -5.10 -0.50
C LEU A 14 -9.18 -4.30 0.54
N GLY A 15 -8.07 -4.84 1.05
CA GLY A 15 -7.16 -4.10 1.93
C GLY A 15 -6.56 -2.87 1.25
N SER A 16 -6.34 -2.94 -0.07
CA SER A 16 -5.74 -1.86 -0.85
C SER A 16 -6.66 -0.66 -1.02
N LEU A 17 -7.97 -0.83 -0.90
CA LEU A 17 -8.90 0.30 -0.91
C LEU A 17 -8.62 1.25 0.28
N VAL A 18 -8.42 0.69 1.47
CA VAL A 18 -8.09 1.46 2.67
C VAL A 18 -6.66 1.98 2.59
N PHE A 19 -5.71 1.16 2.14
CA PHE A 19 -4.34 1.59 1.91
C PHE A 19 -4.26 2.77 0.95
N ALA A 20 -4.96 2.70 -0.19
CA ALA A 20 -4.98 3.74 -1.22
C ALA A 20 -5.60 5.02 -0.67
N LEU A 21 -6.67 4.93 0.13
CA LEU A 21 -7.28 6.09 0.76
C LEU A 21 -6.30 6.78 1.72
N ILE A 22 -5.67 6.03 2.62
CA ILE A 22 -4.68 6.58 3.56
C ILE A 22 -3.54 7.23 2.77
N SER A 23 -2.99 6.52 1.78
CA SER A 23 -1.86 7.00 0.98
C SER A 23 -2.20 8.23 0.15
N ALA A 24 -3.38 8.29 -0.46
CA ALA A 24 -3.85 9.44 -1.22
C ALA A 24 -3.98 10.69 -0.34
N VAL A 25 -4.56 10.55 0.86
CA VAL A 25 -4.65 11.63 1.84
C VAL A 25 -3.26 12.05 2.30
N SER A 26 -2.37 11.10 2.61
CA SER A 26 -0.99 11.37 3.00
C SER A 26 -0.22 12.13 1.91
N VAL A 27 -0.30 11.69 0.65
CA VAL A 27 0.33 12.38 -0.49
C VAL A 27 -0.22 13.78 -0.65
N TYR A 28 -1.54 13.97 -0.54
CA TYR A 28 -2.15 15.30 -0.63
C TYR A 28 -1.64 16.24 0.47
N LEU A 29 -1.62 15.78 1.72
CA LEU A 29 -1.16 16.56 2.87
C LEU A 29 0.33 16.87 2.75
N LEU A 30 1.14 15.89 2.36
CA LEU A 30 2.57 16.05 2.15
C LEU A 30 2.85 17.05 1.03
N PHE A 31 2.14 16.96 -0.10
CA PHE A 31 2.32 17.90 -1.21
C PHE A 31 1.98 19.33 -0.79
N SER A 32 0.91 19.48 -0.01
CA SER A 32 0.46 20.76 0.50
C SER A 32 1.45 21.36 1.52
N ALA A 33 2.00 20.51 2.40
CA ALA A 33 2.95 20.93 3.44
C ALA A 33 4.33 21.29 2.87
N LEU A 34 4.80 20.54 1.86
CA LEU A 34 6.10 20.72 1.21
C LEU A 34 5.99 21.39 -0.17
N LYS A 35 4.98 22.26 -0.32
CA LYS A 35 4.70 22.96 -1.57
C LYS A 35 5.93 23.72 -2.12
N PRO A 36 6.69 24.49 -1.33
CA PRO A 36 7.87 25.19 -1.84
C PRO A 36 8.94 24.24 -2.44
N GLU A 37 9.20 23.12 -1.78
CA GLU A 37 10.16 22.10 -2.21
C GLU A 37 9.69 21.44 -3.50
N ILE A 38 8.42 21.04 -3.56
CA ILE A 38 7.84 20.41 -4.75
C ILE A 38 7.81 21.38 -5.93
N MET A 39 7.51 22.66 -5.69
CA MET A 39 7.56 23.67 -6.74
C MET A 39 8.96 23.87 -7.30
N LYS A 40 10.02 23.72 -6.48
CA LYS A 40 11.41 23.73 -6.97
C LYS A 40 11.68 22.53 -7.88
N VAL A 41 11.24 21.33 -7.49
CA VAL A 41 11.40 20.10 -8.29
C VAL A 41 10.64 20.21 -9.62
N ILE A 42 9.42 20.74 -9.59
CA ILE A 42 8.64 21.01 -10.80
C ILE A 42 9.40 22.01 -11.68
N ALA A 43 9.86 23.14 -11.12
CA ALA A 43 10.58 24.17 -11.86
C ALA A 43 11.84 23.63 -12.55
N SER A 44 12.62 22.76 -11.87
CA SER A 44 13.81 22.13 -12.46
C SER A 44 13.49 21.11 -13.56
N SER A 45 12.25 20.63 -13.62
CA SER A 45 11.78 19.65 -14.61
C SER A 45 11.12 20.30 -15.83
N ILE A 46 10.90 21.62 -15.82
CA ILE A 46 10.27 22.34 -16.93
C ILE A 46 11.27 22.49 -18.08
N PRO A 47 10.91 22.07 -19.32
CA PRO A 47 11.76 22.30 -20.48
C PRO A 47 12.01 23.80 -20.73
N PRO A 48 13.26 24.21 -21.00
CA PRO A 48 13.57 25.60 -21.32
C PRO A 48 12.73 26.11 -22.50
N GLY A 49 12.20 27.34 -22.38
CA GLY A 49 11.42 27.98 -23.45
C GLY A 49 9.96 27.52 -23.58
N SER A 50 9.47 26.63 -22.71
CA SER A 50 8.07 26.15 -22.75
C SER A 50 7.01 27.20 -22.37
N GLY A 51 7.41 28.31 -21.74
CA GLY A 51 6.48 29.32 -21.22
C GLY A 51 5.65 28.86 -20.01
N LEU A 52 5.86 27.63 -19.54
CA LEU A 52 5.18 27.06 -18.39
C LEU A 52 5.84 27.49 -17.08
N THR A 53 5.03 27.63 -16.03
CA THR A 53 5.51 27.94 -14.68
C THR A 53 5.19 26.80 -13.72
N ALA A 54 5.99 26.67 -12.65
CA ALA A 54 5.73 25.66 -11.62
C ALA A 54 4.36 25.88 -10.93
N GLN A 55 3.93 27.13 -10.78
CA GLN A 55 2.62 27.48 -10.23
C GLN A 55 1.46 26.90 -11.07
N GLN A 56 1.58 26.93 -12.39
CA GLN A 56 0.56 26.39 -13.30
C GLN A 56 0.53 24.86 -13.27
N LEU A 57 1.69 24.21 -13.13
CA LEU A 57 1.80 22.76 -13.16
C LEU A 57 1.53 22.09 -11.80
N TYR A 58 1.69 22.81 -10.70
CA TYR A 58 1.52 22.26 -9.35
C TYR A 58 0.17 21.56 -9.12
N PRO A 59 -1.00 22.13 -9.47
CA PRO A 59 -2.29 21.45 -9.28
C PRO A 59 -2.40 20.15 -10.07
N ALA A 60 -1.87 20.12 -11.30
CA ALA A 60 -1.85 18.93 -12.13
C ALA A 60 -0.91 17.86 -11.55
N ALA A 61 0.29 18.25 -11.12
CA ALA A 61 1.24 17.35 -10.47
C ALA A 61 0.65 16.72 -9.21
N LEU A 62 -0.03 17.51 -8.37
CA LEU A 62 -0.73 17.02 -7.18
C LEU A 62 -1.84 16.01 -7.54
N ALA A 63 -2.70 16.35 -8.50
CA ALA A 63 -3.78 15.46 -8.94
C ALA A 63 -3.25 14.14 -9.49
N VAL A 64 -2.19 14.21 -10.32
CA VAL A 64 -1.54 13.03 -10.88
C VAL A 64 -0.87 12.18 -9.80
N ALA A 65 -0.16 12.78 -8.85
CA ALA A 65 0.48 12.04 -7.76
C ALA A 65 -0.55 11.28 -6.90
N VAL A 66 -1.66 11.94 -6.54
CA VAL A 66 -2.76 11.32 -5.79
C VAL A 66 -3.43 10.20 -6.59
N ALA A 67 -3.66 10.39 -7.89
CA ALA A 67 -4.25 9.36 -8.74
C ALA A 67 -3.31 8.15 -8.92
N LEU A 68 -2.02 8.39 -9.19
CA LEU A 68 -1.03 7.34 -9.39
C LEU A 68 -0.81 6.53 -8.12
N VAL A 69 -0.70 7.16 -6.96
CA VAL A 69 -0.52 6.41 -5.70
C VAL A 69 -1.71 5.51 -5.43
N ALA A 70 -2.94 5.96 -5.71
CA ALA A 70 -4.14 5.14 -5.56
C ALA A 70 -4.14 3.94 -6.52
N ILE A 71 -3.86 4.16 -7.81
CA ILE A 71 -3.84 3.10 -8.82
C ILE A 71 -2.74 2.06 -8.51
N ILE A 72 -1.51 2.53 -8.24
CA ILE A 72 -0.38 1.66 -7.90
C ILE A 72 -0.69 0.87 -6.64
N SER A 73 -1.29 1.49 -5.62
CA SER A 73 -1.68 0.80 -4.38
C SER A 73 -2.63 -0.37 -4.63
N LEU A 74 -3.65 -0.18 -5.48
CA LEU A 74 -4.61 -1.23 -5.81
C LEU A 74 -3.96 -2.40 -6.54
N ILE A 75 -3.09 -2.11 -7.52
CA ILE A 75 -2.36 -3.13 -8.28
C ILE A 75 -1.39 -3.87 -7.36
N ALA A 76 -0.53 -3.12 -6.67
CA ALA A 76 0.50 -3.66 -5.80
C ALA A 76 -0.11 -4.51 -4.67
N GLY A 77 -1.14 -4.03 -3.99
CA GLY A 77 -1.73 -4.80 -2.90
C GLY A 77 -2.54 -6.01 -3.38
N THR A 78 -3.03 -6.04 -4.62
CA THR A 78 -3.57 -7.27 -5.23
C THR A 78 -2.45 -8.31 -5.44
N ILE A 79 -1.30 -7.88 -5.97
CA ILE A 79 -0.12 -8.74 -6.19
C ILE A 79 0.42 -9.26 -4.85
N PHE A 80 0.62 -8.37 -3.88
CA PHE A 80 1.10 -8.72 -2.55
C PHE A 80 0.10 -9.60 -1.80
N GLY A 81 -1.20 -9.41 -2.00
CA GLY A 81 -2.22 -10.31 -1.51
C GLY A 81 -2.08 -11.71 -2.09
N ALA A 82 -1.87 -11.82 -3.41
CA ALA A 82 -1.63 -13.11 -4.06
C ALA A 82 -0.37 -13.80 -3.52
N ILE A 83 0.73 -13.05 -3.33
CA ILE A 83 1.97 -13.54 -2.74
C ILE A 83 1.76 -14.00 -1.30
N TYR A 84 1.03 -13.23 -0.48
CA TYR A 84 0.65 -13.61 0.87
C TYR A 84 -0.12 -14.93 0.89
N GLY A 85 -1.12 -15.07 0.01
CA GLY A 85 -1.90 -16.30 -0.13
C GLY A 85 -1.06 -17.49 -0.62
N TYR A 86 -0.10 -17.26 -1.52
CA TYR A 86 0.84 -18.26 -2.01
C TYR A 86 1.75 -18.75 -0.88
N ALA A 87 2.38 -17.82 -0.17
CA ALA A 87 3.37 -18.09 0.87
C ALA A 87 2.77 -18.37 2.25
N TYR A 88 1.43 -18.41 2.36
CA TYR A 88 0.71 -18.45 3.63
C TYR A 88 1.24 -19.48 4.64
N GLY A 89 1.62 -20.69 4.17
CA GLY A 89 2.19 -21.74 5.01
C GLY A 89 3.54 -21.37 5.65
N GLY A 90 4.41 -20.67 4.90
CA GLY A 90 5.77 -20.33 5.32
C GLY A 90 5.90 -19.01 6.10
N ILE A 91 4.85 -18.19 6.15
CA ILE A 91 4.89 -16.93 6.90
C ILE A 91 4.89 -17.21 8.42
N PRO A 92 5.80 -16.62 9.21
CA PRO A 92 5.83 -16.77 10.65
C PRO A 92 4.54 -16.30 11.34
N GLY A 93 4.10 -17.03 12.36
CA GLY A 93 2.94 -16.67 13.19
C GLY A 93 1.93 -17.82 13.31
N SER A 94 1.30 -17.94 14.48
CA SER A 94 0.34 -19.02 14.76
C SER A 94 -1.05 -18.77 14.16
N THR A 95 -1.38 -17.53 13.80
CA THR A 95 -2.71 -17.16 13.28
C THR A 95 -2.62 -16.42 11.95
N PRO A 96 -3.61 -16.57 11.04
CA PRO A 96 -3.69 -15.80 9.79
C PRO A 96 -3.54 -14.29 9.99
N PHE A 97 -4.13 -13.73 11.06
CA PHE A 97 -3.98 -12.32 11.38
C PHE A 97 -2.52 -11.94 11.66
N ARG A 98 -1.83 -12.68 12.54
CA ARG A 98 -0.42 -12.42 12.87
C ARG A 98 0.48 -12.56 11.64
N LYS A 99 0.25 -13.57 10.81
CA LYS A 99 0.98 -13.77 9.55
C LYS A 99 0.85 -12.56 8.62
N ALA A 100 -0.36 -12.03 8.46
CA ALA A 100 -0.59 -10.86 7.60
C ALA A 100 0.07 -9.58 8.12
N ILE A 101 0.08 -9.36 9.44
CA ILE A 101 0.79 -8.22 10.06
C ILE A 101 2.31 -8.35 9.86
N VAL A 102 2.89 -9.53 10.10
CA VAL A 102 4.32 -9.76 9.85
C VAL A 102 4.66 -9.52 8.38
N PHE A 103 3.86 -10.06 7.48
CA PHE A 103 4.06 -9.89 6.04
C PHE A 103 3.96 -8.43 5.61
N SER A 104 2.97 -7.67 6.12
CA SER A 104 2.81 -6.26 5.76
C SER A 104 3.93 -5.38 6.33
N LEU A 105 4.46 -5.69 7.51
CA LEU A 105 5.64 -5.01 8.05
C LEU A 105 6.90 -5.28 7.23
N ILE A 106 7.09 -6.51 6.74
CA ILE A 106 8.19 -6.85 5.83
C ILE A 106 8.07 -6.05 4.53
N LEU A 107 6.87 -6.00 3.94
CA LEU A 107 6.63 -5.22 2.73
C LEU A 107 6.85 -3.73 2.95
N TRP A 108 6.36 -3.18 4.06
CA TRP A 108 6.62 -1.78 4.42
C TRP A 108 8.12 -1.50 4.50
N PHE A 109 8.89 -2.36 5.16
CA PHE A 109 10.34 -2.16 5.28
C PHE A 109 11.01 -2.17 3.90
N ILE A 110 10.66 -3.12 3.04
CA ILE A 110 11.25 -3.21 1.71
C ILE A 110 10.83 -2.02 0.83
N VAL A 111 9.54 -1.70 0.78
CA VAL A 111 9.00 -0.70 -0.15
C VAL A 111 9.19 0.72 0.35
N TYR A 112 8.89 1.02 1.61
CA TYR A 112 9.01 2.39 2.12
C TYR A 112 10.37 2.67 2.74
N ALA A 113 10.92 1.75 3.54
CA ALA A 113 12.16 2.06 4.24
C ALA A 113 13.39 1.99 3.32
N LEU A 114 13.43 1.05 2.37
CA LEU A 114 14.58 0.86 1.48
C LEU A 114 14.45 1.58 0.12
N VAL A 115 13.30 1.46 -0.57
CA VAL A 115 13.17 2.07 -1.91
C VAL A 115 13.11 3.60 -1.82
N ASP A 116 12.38 4.16 -0.85
CA ASP A 116 12.27 5.62 -0.69
C ASP A 116 13.56 6.28 -0.17
N LEU A 117 14.63 5.53 0.11
CA LEU A 117 15.94 6.14 0.40
C LEU A 117 16.42 7.04 -0.75
N ALA A 118 16.03 6.72 -1.99
CA ALA A 118 16.31 7.54 -3.16
C ALA A 118 15.69 8.95 -3.05
N ASP A 119 14.52 9.06 -2.41
CA ASP A 119 13.76 10.32 -2.29
C ASP A 119 14.43 11.33 -1.37
N ILE A 120 15.31 10.88 -0.45
CA ILE A 120 16.06 11.79 0.43
C ILE A 120 16.84 12.82 -0.40
N ARG A 121 17.41 12.40 -1.53
CA ARG A 121 18.19 13.27 -2.40
C ARG A 121 17.33 14.27 -3.16
N GLU A 122 16.13 13.87 -3.56
CA GLU A 122 15.26 14.66 -4.45
C GLU A 122 14.32 15.59 -3.66
N TYR A 123 13.73 15.09 -2.58
CA TYR A 123 12.68 15.76 -1.82
C TYR A 123 13.07 16.10 -0.38
N GLY A 124 14.20 15.57 0.10
CA GLY A 124 14.76 15.87 1.42
C GLY A 124 14.31 14.92 2.54
N ILE A 125 15.00 15.00 3.68
CA ILE A 125 14.81 14.08 4.80
C ILE A 125 13.40 14.15 5.44
N THR A 126 12.80 15.34 5.47
CA THR A 126 11.45 15.53 6.03
C THR A 126 10.39 14.81 5.20
N TYR A 127 10.52 14.84 3.88
CA TYR A 127 9.65 14.09 2.96
C TYR A 127 9.74 12.59 3.27
N TYR A 128 10.97 12.07 3.30
CA TYR A 128 11.25 10.65 3.55
C TYR A 128 10.68 10.16 4.89
N LEU A 129 10.95 10.87 5.99
CA LEU A 129 10.47 10.48 7.32
C LEU A 129 8.94 10.51 7.40
N THR A 130 8.31 11.49 6.77
CA THR A 130 6.84 11.59 6.71
C THR A 130 6.27 10.41 5.93
N ASN A 131 6.85 10.09 4.77
CA ASN A 131 6.37 9.00 3.91
C ASN A 131 6.48 7.63 4.59
N ILE A 132 7.59 7.37 5.29
CA ILE A 132 7.77 6.15 6.09
C ILE A 132 6.72 6.04 7.19
N GLY A 133 6.50 7.14 7.92
CA GLY A 133 5.54 7.20 9.01
C GLY A 133 4.10 6.98 8.54
N THR A 134 3.73 7.48 7.37
CA THR A 134 2.41 7.20 6.78
C THR A 134 2.33 5.80 6.19
N GLY A 135 3.43 5.31 5.60
CA GLY A 135 3.54 3.99 4.99
C GLY A 135 3.34 2.86 6.01
N ILE A 136 3.82 3.02 7.25
CA ILE A 136 3.63 1.98 8.28
C ILE A 136 2.16 1.86 8.67
N ILE A 137 1.47 3.00 8.80
CA ILE A 137 0.04 3.04 9.15
C ILE A 137 -0.78 2.38 8.04
N ALA A 138 -0.54 2.75 6.78
CA ALA A 138 -1.23 2.17 5.64
C ALA A 138 -0.97 0.65 5.53
N SER A 139 0.28 0.22 5.71
CA SER A 139 0.68 -1.20 5.62
C SER A 139 0.09 -2.04 6.74
N LEU A 140 0.03 -1.52 7.96
CA LEU A 140 -0.63 -2.20 9.07
C LEU A 140 -2.14 -2.31 8.85
N ALA A 141 -2.79 -1.26 8.35
CA ALA A 141 -4.21 -1.30 8.00
C ALA A 141 -4.50 -2.37 6.93
N TRP A 142 -3.69 -2.41 5.87
CA TRP A 142 -3.77 -3.45 4.84
C TRP A 142 -3.61 -4.86 5.44
N GLY A 143 -2.57 -5.07 6.24
CA GLY A 143 -2.28 -6.37 6.87
C GLY A 143 -3.39 -6.81 7.82
N ALA A 144 -3.98 -5.89 8.58
CA ALA A 144 -5.10 -6.18 9.49
C ALA A 144 -6.36 -6.63 8.71
N ILE A 145 -6.69 -5.97 7.61
CA ILE A 145 -7.83 -6.33 6.76
C ILE A 145 -7.61 -7.71 6.12
N VAL A 146 -6.47 -7.90 5.44
CA VAL A 146 -6.12 -9.16 4.79
C VAL A 146 -6.10 -10.30 5.81
N GLY A 147 -5.47 -10.08 6.97
CA GLY A 147 -5.36 -11.05 8.05
C GLY A 147 -6.71 -11.45 8.63
N THR A 148 -7.61 -10.50 8.80
CA THR A 148 -8.98 -10.74 9.33
C THR A 148 -9.82 -11.54 8.34
N LEU A 149 -9.80 -11.16 7.06
CA LEU A 149 -10.53 -11.87 6.01
C LEU A 149 -9.99 -13.28 5.81
N MET A 150 -8.66 -13.42 5.81
CA MET A 150 -8.00 -14.72 5.73
C MET A 150 -8.31 -15.60 6.94
N LYS A 151 -8.41 -15.03 8.14
CA LYS A 151 -8.80 -15.76 9.35
C LYS A 151 -10.19 -16.37 9.19
N ARG A 152 -11.18 -15.56 8.81
CA ARG A 152 -12.55 -16.03 8.54
C ARG A 152 -12.56 -17.15 7.49
N LYS A 153 -11.79 -17.00 6.41
CA LYS A 153 -11.68 -18.04 5.38
C LYS A 153 -11.14 -19.35 5.92
N VAL A 154 -10.08 -19.31 6.71
CA VAL A 154 -9.45 -20.52 7.27
C VAL A 154 -10.36 -21.20 8.30
N GLU A 155 -11.12 -20.43 9.09
CA GLU A 155 -12.10 -20.94 10.06
C GLU A 155 -13.26 -21.65 9.34
N ASN A 156 -13.86 -21.03 8.33
CA ASN A 156 -14.94 -21.63 7.54
C ASN A 156 -14.53 -22.92 6.80
N GLU A 157 -13.24 -23.07 6.48
CA GLU A 157 -12.71 -24.30 5.86
C GLU A 157 -12.37 -25.41 6.87
N ARG A 158 -12.42 -25.12 8.18
CA ARG A 158 -12.13 -26.08 9.27
C ARG A 158 -13.39 -26.65 9.91
N GLU A 159 -14.50 -25.94 9.86
CA GLU A 159 -15.78 -26.46 10.36
C GLU A 159 -16.26 -27.59 9.42
N PRO A 160 -16.51 -28.81 9.95
CA PRO A 160 -17.15 -29.85 9.14
C PRO A 160 -18.53 -29.35 8.73
N ILE A 161 -18.89 -29.52 7.46
CA ILE A 161 -20.27 -29.33 7.02
C ILE A 161 -21.08 -30.35 7.82
N GLU A 162 -21.85 -29.89 8.82
CA GLU A 162 -22.86 -30.73 9.46
C GLU A 162 -23.83 -31.14 8.34
N ASP A 163 -23.68 -32.38 7.89
CA ASP A 163 -24.63 -33.03 6.99
C ASP A 163 -25.95 -33.16 7.76
N TYR A 164 -26.85 -32.18 7.60
CA TYR A 164 -28.27 -32.33 7.96
C TYR A 164 -28.96 -33.27 6.96
N GLY A 165 -28.36 -34.45 6.75
CA GLY A 165 -28.82 -35.53 5.90
C GLY A 165 -29.05 -36.77 6.74
N GLY A 166 -30.22 -36.84 7.39
CA GLY A 166 -30.66 -38.08 8.03
C GLY A 166 -31.62 -37.88 9.18
N LEU A 167 -32.89 -37.68 8.87
CA LEU A 167 -34.03 -38.54 9.27
C LEU A 167 -35.34 -37.93 8.75
#